data_AF-A0A452Z7G2-F1
#
_entry.id   AF-A0A452Z7G2-F1
#
_cell.length_a   1.000
_cell.length_b   1.000
_cell.length_c   1.000
_cell.angle_alpha   90.00
_cell.angle_beta   90.00
_cell.angle_gamma   90.00
#
_symmetry.space_group_name_H-M   'P 1'
#
loop_
_entity.id
_entity.type
_entity.pdbx_description
1 polymer ?
#
loop_
_entity_poly.entity_id
_entity_poly.type
_entity_poly.pdbx_seq_one_letter_code
_entity_poly.pdbx_strand_id
1 'polypeptide(L)'
;MDHAAEAQRTDLMTITRHALNEQGRHPESRGDFTILLSHIVLGCKFVASAVNKAGLAKLIGLAGETNVQGEEQKKLDVLSNEVFVKALVSSGRTCVLVSEENEAAIFVDAPLRGKYCVCFDPLDGSSNIDCGVSIGTIFGIYMIKDKDNATLEDVLQPGTHMIAAGYCMYGSSCTLVLSTGNGVNGFTLDPSLGEFILTHPNIKDTKQREDLLGERRKCQKLGRAYSEVRREMQVSPRRLITKILEIYWKYGC
;
A
#
# COMPACT_ATOMS: atom_id res chain seq x y z
N MET A 1 -19.67 30.94 -2.78
CA MET A 1 -19.78 29.47 -2.73
C MET A 1 -20.67 29.06 -3.88
N ASP A 2 -20.05 28.52 -4.93
CA ASP A 2 -20.70 28.34 -6.22
C ASP A 2 -21.37 26.97 -6.28
N HIS A 3 -22.60 26.89 -5.78
CA HIS A 3 -23.40 25.65 -5.74
C HIS A 3 -23.71 25.06 -7.13
N ALA A 4 -23.45 25.81 -8.21
CA ALA A 4 -23.58 25.33 -9.57
C ALA A 4 -22.45 24.35 -9.98
N ALA A 5 -21.24 24.48 -9.40
CA ALA A 5 -20.12 23.59 -9.69
C ALA A 5 -20.25 22.20 -9.01
N GLU A 6 -21.00 22.12 -7.91
CA GLU A 6 -21.30 20.86 -7.20
C GLU A 6 -22.27 19.97 -7.99
N ALA A 7 -23.23 20.57 -8.70
CA ALA A 7 -24.22 19.85 -9.50
C ALA A 7 -23.64 19.18 -10.77
N GLN A 8 -22.38 19.46 -11.12
CA GLN A 8 -21.73 18.98 -12.35
C GLN A 8 -20.77 17.79 -12.16
N ARG A 9 -20.60 17.26 -10.93
CA ARG A 9 -19.73 16.10 -10.64
C ARG A 9 -20.47 14.76 -10.60
N THR A 10 -21.42 14.52 -11.51
CA THR A 10 -22.09 13.20 -11.61
C THR A 10 -21.20 12.13 -12.24
N ASP A 11 -20.16 12.53 -13.00
CA ASP A 11 -19.22 11.59 -13.63
C ASP A 11 -18.00 11.36 -12.74
N LEU A 12 -18.18 10.53 -11.70
CA LEU A 12 -17.11 10.18 -10.77
C LEU A 12 -16.19 9.10 -11.35
N MET A 13 -14.89 9.35 -11.34
CA MET A 13 -13.87 8.38 -11.71
C MET A 13 -13.38 7.65 -10.46
N THR A 14 -13.97 6.50 -10.15
CA THR A 14 -13.49 5.65 -9.04
C THR A 14 -12.19 4.95 -9.39
N ILE A 15 -11.43 4.51 -8.39
CA ILE A 15 -10.22 3.72 -8.60
C ILE A 15 -10.50 2.42 -9.39
N THR A 16 -11.64 1.78 -9.13
CA THR A 16 -12.06 0.57 -9.86
C THR A 16 -12.34 0.90 -11.33
N ARG A 17 -13.05 1.99 -11.61
CA ARG A 17 -13.29 2.44 -12.99
C ARG A 17 -12.00 2.82 -13.69
N HIS A 18 -11.09 3.49 -12.99
CA HIS A 18 -9.77 3.83 -13.52
C HIS A 18 -8.96 2.57 -13.88
N ALA A 19 -8.91 1.58 -12.98
CA ALA A 19 -8.22 0.31 -13.23
C ALA A 19 -8.84 -0.47 -14.40
N LEU A 20 -10.17 -0.47 -14.55
CA LEU A 20 -10.86 -1.09 -15.69
C LEU A 20 -10.56 -0.36 -17.01
N ASN A 21 -10.52 0.97 -17.00
CA ASN A 21 -10.16 1.76 -18.17
C ASN A 21 -8.71 1.48 -18.62
N GLU A 22 -7.77 1.41 -17.68
CA GLU A 22 -6.37 1.07 -17.96
C GLU A 22 -6.25 -0.38 -18.44
N GLN A 23 -7.00 -1.32 -17.86
CA GLN A 23 -7.06 -2.70 -18.34
C GLN A 23 -7.49 -2.78 -19.82
N GLY A 24 -8.45 -1.96 -20.25
CA GLY A 24 -8.90 -1.92 -21.65
C GLY A 24 -7.80 -1.52 -22.65
N ARG A 25 -6.69 -0.94 -22.17
CA ARG A 25 -5.52 -0.57 -22.99
C ARG A 25 -4.54 -1.74 -23.18
N HIS A 26 -4.72 -2.83 -22.43
CA HIS A 26 -3.87 -4.01 -22.40
C HIS A 26 -4.68 -5.26 -22.80
N PRO A 27 -4.67 -5.68 -24.08
CA PRO A 27 -5.47 -6.80 -24.58
C PRO A 27 -5.24 -8.13 -23.83
N GLU A 28 -4.05 -8.31 -23.28
CA GLU A 28 -3.62 -9.47 -22.48
C GLU A 28 -4.16 -9.48 -21.04
N SER A 29 -4.70 -8.36 -20.55
CA SER A 29 -5.12 -8.21 -19.16
C SER A 29 -6.52 -8.79 -18.91
N ARG A 30 -6.58 -9.86 -18.10
CA ARG A 30 -7.81 -10.60 -17.76
C ARG A 30 -8.57 -10.10 -16.52
N GLY A 31 -8.20 -8.93 -15.98
CA GLY A 31 -8.85 -8.33 -14.80
C GLY A 31 -8.37 -8.86 -13.45
N ASP A 32 -7.41 -9.78 -13.43
CA ASP A 32 -6.79 -10.28 -12.19
C ASP A 32 -6.25 -9.13 -11.31
N PHE A 33 -5.60 -8.14 -11.94
CA PHE A 33 -5.06 -6.98 -11.24
C PHE A 33 -6.16 -6.11 -10.63
N THR A 34 -7.25 -5.86 -11.38
CA THR A 34 -8.39 -5.07 -10.92
C THR A 34 -9.05 -5.71 -9.69
N ILE A 35 -9.18 -7.05 -9.68
CA ILE A 35 -9.70 -7.79 -8.53
C ILE A 35 -8.75 -7.65 -7.34
N LEU A 36 -7.45 -7.84 -7.55
CA LEU A 36 -6.45 -7.67 -6.49
C LEU A 36 -6.50 -6.26 -5.88
N LEU A 37 -6.50 -5.23 -6.73
CA LEU A 37 -6.53 -3.83 -6.30
C LEU A 37 -7.80 -3.52 -5.48
N SER A 38 -8.94 -4.10 -5.86
CA SER A 38 -10.19 -3.93 -5.11
C SER A 38 -10.08 -4.47 -3.67
N HIS A 39 -9.31 -5.55 -3.46
CA HIS A 39 -9.09 -6.13 -2.14
C HIS A 39 -8.05 -5.34 -1.33
N ILE A 40 -7.04 -4.74 -1.97
CA ILE A 40 -6.14 -3.77 -1.33
C ILE A 40 -6.92 -2.54 -0.87
N VAL A 41 -7.80 -2.01 -1.73
CA VAL A 41 -8.69 -0.88 -1.41
C VAL A 41 -9.61 -1.23 -0.23
N LEU A 42 -10.16 -2.44 -0.18
CA LEU A 42 -10.95 -2.91 0.96
C LEU A 42 -10.14 -2.85 2.26
N GLY A 43 -8.90 -3.36 2.25
CA GLY A 43 -7.98 -3.27 3.39
C GLY A 43 -7.76 -1.81 3.82
N CYS A 44 -7.48 -0.92 2.87
CA CYS A 44 -7.27 0.50 3.15
C CYS A 44 -8.51 1.16 3.77
N LYS A 45 -9.72 0.87 3.26
CA LYS A 45 -10.97 1.39 3.82
C LYS A 45 -11.22 0.89 5.23
N PHE A 46 -10.90 -0.37 5.50
CA PHE A 46 -11.01 -0.94 6.83
C PHE A 46 -10.08 -0.23 7.80
N VAL A 47 -8.78 -0.11 7.47
CA VAL A 47 -7.79 0.54 8.32
C VAL A 47 -8.16 2.01 8.56
N ALA A 48 -8.54 2.75 7.51
CA ALA A 48 -9.03 4.12 7.65
C ALA A 48 -10.21 4.23 8.64
N SER A 49 -11.19 3.31 8.56
CA SER A 49 -12.29 3.29 9.51
C SER A 49 -11.84 2.93 10.93
N ALA A 50 -10.89 2.01 11.08
CA ALA A 50 -10.42 1.55 12.39
C ALA A 50 -9.61 2.65 13.10
N VAL A 51 -8.71 3.32 12.37
CA VAL A 51 -7.94 4.47 12.85
C VAL A 51 -8.86 5.61 13.30
N ASN A 52 -9.85 5.98 12.49
CA ASN A 52 -10.80 7.04 12.84
C ASN A 52 -11.64 6.70 14.10
N LYS A 53 -11.94 5.41 14.31
CA LYS A 53 -12.69 4.96 15.49
C LYS A 53 -11.79 4.79 16.72
N ALA A 54 -10.51 4.47 16.57
CA ALA A 54 -9.58 4.31 17.68
C ALA A 54 -9.48 5.62 18.51
N GLY A 55 -9.47 6.78 17.85
CA GLY A 55 -9.54 8.08 18.53
C GLY A 55 -10.83 8.26 19.35
N LEU A 56 -11.98 7.83 18.81
CA LEU A 56 -13.28 7.92 19.50
C LEU A 56 -13.43 6.91 20.63
N ALA A 57 -12.93 5.69 20.47
CA ALA A 57 -12.96 4.65 21.51
C ALA A 57 -12.17 5.09 22.75
N LYS A 58 -11.04 5.79 22.57
CA LYS A 58 -10.30 6.44 23.67
C LYS A 58 -11.09 7.54 24.37
N LEU A 59 -11.86 8.34 23.61
CA LEU A 59 -12.65 9.45 24.16
C LEU A 59 -13.93 8.97 24.86
N ILE A 60 -14.58 7.93 24.35
CA ILE A 60 -15.83 7.36 24.87
C ILE A 60 -15.56 6.30 25.94
N GLY A 61 -14.32 5.80 26.03
CA GLY A 61 -13.79 5.00 27.13
C GLY A 61 -13.91 5.74 28.46
N LEU A 62 -15.10 5.65 29.05
CA LEU A 62 -15.43 5.80 30.46
C LEU A 62 -14.20 5.80 31.38
N ALA A 63 -13.90 6.96 31.95
CA ALA A 63 -13.29 7.28 33.25
C ALA A 63 -12.86 6.14 34.23
N GLY A 64 -12.23 5.04 33.81
CA GLY A 64 -11.99 3.92 34.74
C GLY A 64 -11.04 2.81 34.34
N GLU A 65 -10.73 2.58 33.06
CA GLU A 65 -9.72 1.57 32.67
C GLU A 65 -8.56 2.23 31.93
N THR A 66 -7.42 2.30 32.61
CA THR A 66 -6.16 2.79 32.07
C THR A 66 -5.62 1.79 31.06
N ASN A 67 -6.13 1.79 29.82
CA ASN A 67 -5.50 1.03 28.74
C ASN A 67 -4.05 1.50 28.62
N VAL A 68 -3.09 0.59 28.85
CA VAL A 68 -1.67 0.90 28.82
C VAL A 68 -1.30 1.30 27.40
N GLN A 69 -0.69 2.48 27.29
CA GLN A 69 -0.23 3.06 26.02
C GLN A 69 0.66 2.03 25.29
N GLY A 70 0.30 1.68 24.05
CA GLY A 70 0.96 0.64 23.25
C GLY A 70 0.16 -0.66 23.07
N GLU A 71 -0.76 -1.01 23.99
CA GLU A 71 -1.64 -2.18 23.79
C GLU A 71 -2.64 -1.95 22.66
N GLU A 72 -3.20 -0.76 22.56
CA GLU A 72 -4.13 -0.42 21.48
C GLU A 72 -3.44 -0.29 20.12
N GLN A 73 -2.20 0.22 20.09
CA GLN A 73 -1.39 0.28 18.86
C GLN A 73 -1.15 -1.14 18.35
N LYS A 74 -0.63 -2.03 19.21
CA LYS A 74 -0.41 -3.43 18.87
C LYS A 74 -1.68 -4.16 18.44
N LYS A 75 -2.83 -3.84 19.04
CA LYS A 75 -4.14 -4.39 18.62
C LYS A 75 -4.51 -3.94 17.21
N LEU A 76 -4.25 -2.68 16.87
CA LEU A 76 -4.57 -2.14 15.55
C LEU A 76 -3.62 -2.66 14.47
N ASP A 77 -2.34 -2.84 14.78
CA ASP A 77 -1.35 -3.46 13.89
C ASP A 77 -1.75 -4.90 13.55
N VAL A 78 -2.05 -5.71 14.57
CA VAL A 78 -2.53 -7.10 14.41
C VAL A 78 -3.83 -7.15 13.60
N LEU A 79 -4.80 -6.28 13.92
CA LEU A 79 -6.08 -6.23 13.23
C LEU A 79 -5.92 -5.84 11.75
N SER A 80 -5.10 -4.82 11.47
CA SER A 80 -4.83 -4.35 10.12
C SER A 80 -4.17 -5.44 9.28
N ASN A 81 -3.18 -6.13 9.85
CA ASN A 81 -2.52 -7.26 9.21
C ASN A 81 -3.50 -8.41 8.90
N GLU A 82 -4.30 -8.84 9.87
CA GLU A 82 -5.28 -9.90 9.67
C GLU A 82 -6.25 -9.60 8.52
N VAL A 83 -6.74 -8.37 8.46
CA VAL A 83 -7.68 -7.94 7.43
C VAL A 83 -7.02 -7.93 6.06
N PHE A 84 -5.79 -7.40 5.95
CA PHE A 84 -5.05 -7.42 4.70
C PHE A 84 -4.78 -8.84 4.22
N VAL A 85 -4.30 -9.73 5.09
CA VAL A 85 -4.06 -11.14 4.75
C VAL A 85 -5.35 -11.79 4.26
N LYS A 86 -6.45 -11.67 5.01
CA LYS A 86 -7.74 -12.27 4.64
C LYS A 86 -8.27 -11.72 3.31
N ALA A 87 -8.18 -10.41 3.08
CA ALA A 87 -8.63 -9.78 1.84
C ALA A 87 -7.77 -10.18 0.64
N LEU A 88 -6.44 -10.23 0.80
CA LEU A 88 -5.53 -10.60 -0.28
C LEU A 88 -5.65 -12.08 -0.66
N VAL A 89 -5.85 -12.97 0.33
CA VAL A 89 -6.14 -14.39 0.09
C VAL A 89 -7.49 -14.57 -0.59
N SER A 90 -8.55 -13.92 -0.10
CA SER A 90 -9.90 -14.06 -0.65
C SER A 90 -10.05 -13.50 -2.08
N SER A 91 -9.13 -12.62 -2.49
CA SER A 91 -9.07 -12.16 -3.89
C SER A 91 -8.90 -13.29 -4.90
N GLY A 92 -8.28 -14.41 -4.49
CA GLY A 92 -7.91 -15.51 -5.38
C GLY A 92 -6.82 -15.14 -6.39
N ARG A 93 -6.14 -13.99 -6.21
CA ARG A 93 -5.13 -13.46 -7.15
C ARG A 93 -3.71 -13.47 -6.61
N THR A 94 -3.52 -13.78 -5.34
CA THR A 94 -2.21 -13.81 -4.68
C THR A 94 -1.69 -15.23 -4.49
N CYS A 95 -0.38 -15.39 -4.45
CA CYS A 95 0.30 -16.66 -4.19
C CYS A 95 1.26 -16.59 -3.00
N VAL A 96 1.89 -15.43 -2.81
CA VAL A 96 2.75 -15.17 -1.66
C VAL A 96 2.43 -13.78 -1.12
N LEU A 97 2.37 -13.67 0.20
CA LEU A 97 2.21 -12.41 0.90
C LEU A 97 3.40 -12.19 1.83
N VAL A 98 3.91 -10.96 1.87
CA VAL A 98 4.94 -10.55 2.83
C VAL A 98 4.43 -9.35 3.59
N SER A 99 4.28 -9.50 4.89
CA SER A 99 3.84 -8.43 5.78
C SER A 99 5.00 -8.02 6.69
N GLU A 100 5.09 -6.74 7.05
CA GLU A 100 5.97 -6.28 8.13
C GLU A 100 5.69 -7.06 9.43
N GLU A 101 4.41 -7.36 9.67
CA GLU A 101 3.88 -7.94 10.91
C GLU A 101 4.06 -9.46 11.01
N ASN A 102 4.57 -10.10 9.96
CA ASN A 102 4.83 -11.54 9.92
C ASN A 102 6.32 -11.84 9.72
N GLU A 103 6.88 -12.71 10.56
CA GLU A 103 8.30 -13.09 10.46
C GLU A 103 8.60 -13.89 9.18
N ALA A 104 7.65 -14.71 8.75
CA ALA A 104 7.74 -15.55 7.57
C ALA A 104 6.75 -15.10 6.49
N ALA A 105 7.13 -15.31 5.22
CA ALA A 105 6.23 -15.14 4.10
C ALA A 105 5.04 -16.10 4.21
N ILE A 106 3.85 -15.62 3.85
CA ILE A 106 2.61 -16.39 3.87
C ILE A 106 2.40 -16.95 2.47
N PHE A 107 2.47 -18.27 2.34
CA PHE A 107 2.18 -18.96 1.09
C PHE A 107 0.70 -19.31 1.02
N VAL A 108 0.03 -18.88 -0.05
CA VAL A 108 -1.40 -19.12 -0.24
C VAL A 108 -1.62 -20.57 -0.66
N ASP A 109 -2.63 -21.21 -0.08
CA ASP A 109 -3.03 -22.57 -0.42
C ASP A 109 -3.38 -22.70 -1.92
N ALA A 110 -2.99 -23.81 -2.53
CA ALA A 110 -3.18 -24.09 -3.96
C ALA A 110 -4.58 -23.75 -4.54
N PRO A 111 -5.72 -24.10 -3.89
CA PRO A 111 -7.05 -23.78 -4.44
C PRO A 111 -7.37 -22.27 -4.50
N LEU A 112 -6.70 -21.46 -3.68
CA LEU A 112 -6.92 -20.00 -3.59
C LEU A 112 -5.84 -19.21 -4.32
N ARG A 113 -4.92 -19.90 -5.00
CA ARG A 113 -3.67 -19.33 -5.47
C ARG A 113 -3.81 -18.64 -6.83
N GLY A 114 -3.46 -17.35 -6.85
CA GLY A 114 -3.27 -16.56 -8.06
C GLY A 114 -1.80 -16.42 -8.46
N LYS A 115 -1.47 -15.34 -9.17
CA LYS A 115 -0.14 -15.12 -9.79
C LYS A 115 0.66 -13.97 -9.19
N TYR A 116 0.09 -13.25 -8.23
CA TYR A 116 0.73 -12.06 -7.66
C TYR A 116 1.38 -12.37 -6.32
N CYS A 117 2.52 -11.72 -6.07
CA CYS A 117 3.07 -11.57 -4.74
C CYS A 117 2.83 -10.15 -4.27
N VAL A 118 2.38 -9.99 -3.02
CA VAL A 118 2.12 -8.67 -2.42
C VAL A 118 2.96 -8.51 -1.17
N CYS A 119 3.84 -7.50 -1.20
CA CYS A 119 4.59 -7.07 -0.03
C CYS A 119 3.88 -5.84 0.54
N PHE A 120 3.59 -5.79 1.83
CA PHE A 120 2.87 -4.67 2.42
C PHE A 120 3.28 -4.39 3.87
N ASP A 121 3.13 -3.13 4.24
CA ASP A 121 3.06 -2.68 5.62
C ASP A 121 1.61 -2.25 5.87
N PRO A 122 0.85 -3.02 6.67
CA PRO A 122 -0.58 -2.78 6.86
C PRO A 122 -0.85 -1.48 7.62
N LEU A 123 0.08 -1.02 8.47
CA LEU A 123 -0.07 0.20 9.25
C LEU A 123 1.30 0.81 9.62
N ASP A 124 1.87 1.55 8.69
CA ASP A 124 3.09 2.33 8.90
C ASP A 124 2.81 3.54 9.81
N GLY A 125 3.71 3.75 10.77
CA GLY A 125 3.65 4.86 11.71
C GLY A 125 2.62 4.69 12.83
N SER A 126 2.18 3.47 13.15
CA SER A 126 1.19 3.20 14.21
C SER A 126 1.56 3.81 15.58
N SER A 127 2.86 3.95 15.87
CA SER A 127 3.38 4.64 17.05
C SER A 127 2.97 6.11 17.15
N ASN A 128 2.63 6.76 16.03
CA ASN A 128 2.23 8.16 15.95
C ASN A 128 0.72 8.39 16.01
N ILE A 129 -0.09 7.33 16.18
CA ILE A 129 -1.56 7.43 16.29
C ILE A 129 -1.95 8.41 17.41
N ASP A 130 -1.24 8.37 18.54
CA ASP A 130 -1.52 9.23 19.71
C ASP A 130 -1.20 10.71 19.45
N CYS A 131 -0.27 10.97 18.53
CA CYS A 131 0.18 12.31 18.18
C CYS A 131 -0.66 12.96 17.07
N GLY A 132 -1.61 12.22 16.49
CA GLY A 132 -2.42 12.71 15.36
C GLY A 132 -1.61 13.00 14.09
N VAL A 133 -0.42 12.40 13.96
CA VAL A 133 0.41 12.50 12.75
C VAL A 133 -0.13 11.53 11.71
N SER A 134 0.05 11.85 10.42
CA SER A 134 -0.33 10.96 9.33
C SER A 134 0.34 9.60 9.46
N ILE A 135 -0.48 8.55 9.43
CA ILE A 135 -0.08 7.15 9.35
C ILE A 135 -0.56 6.59 8.02
N GLY A 136 -0.13 5.38 7.64
CA GLY A 136 -0.49 4.87 6.33
C GLY A 136 -0.39 3.36 6.16
N THR A 137 -0.75 2.88 4.99
CA THR A 137 -0.45 1.54 4.51
C THR A 137 0.44 1.68 3.29
N ILE A 138 1.43 0.81 3.14
CA ILE A 138 2.28 0.78 1.95
C ILE A 138 2.24 -0.60 1.34
N PHE A 139 2.23 -0.70 0.01
CA PHE A 139 2.21 -1.98 -0.68
C PHE A 139 2.98 -1.96 -2.00
N GLY A 140 3.55 -3.11 -2.35
CA GLY A 140 4.21 -3.39 -3.62
C GLY A 140 3.72 -4.72 -4.18
N ILE A 141 3.52 -4.77 -5.49
CA ILE A 141 2.96 -5.93 -6.19
C ILE A 141 3.96 -6.43 -7.22
N TYR A 142 4.23 -7.72 -7.15
CA TYR A 142 5.08 -8.47 -8.07
C TYR A 142 4.27 -9.56 -8.77
N MET A 143 4.78 -10.02 -9.91
CA MET A 143 4.25 -11.21 -10.58
C MET A 143 5.20 -12.38 -10.34
N ILE A 144 4.63 -13.54 -10.01
CA ILE A 144 5.36 -14.80 -9.85
C ILE A 144 5.18 -15.62 -11.12
N LYS A 145 6.29 -16.15 -11.65
CA LYS A 145 6.29 -16.89 -12.92
C LYS A 145 5.67 -18.27 -12.76
N ASP A 146 6.10 -19.01 -11.75
CA ASP A 146 5.54 -20.31 -11.38
C ASP A 146 4.75 -20.16 -10.08
N LYS A 147 3.43 -19.98 -10.22
CA LYS A 147 2.56 -19.85 -9.05
C LYS A 147 2.46 -21.17 -8.27
N ASP A 148 2.59 -22.32 -8.91
CA ASP A 148 2.31 -23.61 -8.27
C ASP A 148 3.50 -24.06 -7.40
N ASN A 149 4.71 -23.59 -7.73
CA ASN A 149 5.94 -23.81 -6.95
C ASN A 149 6.57 -22.52 -6.45
N ALA A 150 5.75 -21.54 -6.02
CA ALA A 150 6.27 -20.27 -5.52
C ALA A 150 7.22 -20.47 -4.32
N THR A 151 8.43 -19.95 -4.44
CA THR A 151 9.47 -20.01 -3.41
C THR A 151 9.75 -18.64 -2.81
N LEU A 152 10.51 -18.59 -1.71
CA LEU A 152 10.97 -17.32 -1.15
C LEU A 152 11.87 -16.55 -2.12
N GLU A 153 12.62 -17.23 -2.99
CA GLU A 153 13.48 -16.58 -3.98
C GLU A 153 12.66 -15.80 -5.03
N ASP A 154 11.46 -16.30 -5.37
CA ASP A 154 10.54 -15.62 -6.28
C ASP A 154 9.96 -14.33 -5.68
N VAL A 155 10.04 -14.16 -4.36
CA VAL A 155 9.62 -12.95 -3.64
C VAL A 155 10.74 -11.91 -3.60
N LEU A 156 12.01 -12.36 -3.57
CA LEU A 156 13.20 -11.52 -3.46
C LEU A 156 13.59 -10.88 -4.81
N GLN A 157 12.59 -10.29 -5.48
CA GLN A 157 12.76 -9.66 -6.78
C GLN A 157 13.25 -8.21 -6.69
N PRO A 158 13.99 -7.74 -7.70
CA PRO A 158 14.36 -6.34 -7.79
C PRO A 158 13.14 -5.41 -7.78
N GLY A 159 13.19 -4.26 -7.12
CA GLY A 159 12.08 -3.28 -7.09
C GLY A 159 11.68 -2.79 -8.49
N THR A 160 12.60 -2.85 -9.46
CA THR A 160 12.33 -2.58 -10.88
C THR A 160 11.40 -3.60 -11.55
N HIS A 161 11.13 -4.73 -10.91
CA HIS A 161 10.18 -5.76 -11.37
C HIS A 161 8.79 -5.62 -10.74
N MET A 162 8.57 -4.61 -9.88
CA MET A 162 7.23 -4.31 -9.41
C MET A 162 6.34 -3.90 -10.58
N ILE A 163 5.18 -4.53 -10.67
CA ILE A 163 4.17 -4.18 -11.68
C ILE A 163 3.26 -3.05 -11.20
N ALA A 164 3.16 -2.87 -9.89
CA ALA A 164 2.47 -1.77 -9.26
C ALA A 164 2.98 -1.57 -7.83
N ALA A 165 2.88 -0.34 -7.35
CA ALA A 165 3.16 0.00 -5.96
C ALA A 165 2.29 1.19 -5.57
N GLY A 166 2.03 1.34 -4.28
CA GLY A 166 1.24 2.43 -3.79
C GLY A 166 1.25 2.53 -2.28
N TYR A 167 0.63 3.59 -1.79
CA TYR A 167 0.42 3.81 -0.38
C TYR A 167 -0.94 4.46 -0.15
N CYS A 168 -1.50 4.25 1.03
CA CYS A 168 -2.70 4.92 1.49
C CYS A 168 -2.36 5.72 2.75
N MET A 169 -2.57 7.03 2.73
CA MET A 169 -2.38 7.89 3.90
C MET A 169 -3.71 8.08 4.62
N TYR A 170 -3.68 7.87 5.93
CA TYR A 170 -4.80 8.08 6.85
C TYR A 170 -4.57 9.39 7.62
N GLY A 171 -4.84 10.52 6.98
CA GLY A 171 -4.73 11.85 7.58
C GLY A 171 -6.07 12.56 7.68
N SER A 172 -6.06 13.90 7.59
CA SER A 172 -7.27 14.73 7.52
C SER A 172 -8.19 14.34 6.35
N SER A 173 -7.61 13.81 5.28
CA SER A 173 -8.30 13.07 4.23
C SER A 173 -7.58 11.74 4.00
N CYS A 174 -8.35 10.69 3.71
CA CYS A 174 -7.78 9.39 3.37
C CYS A 174 -7.48 9.36 1.87
N THR A 175 -6.19 9.27 1.50
CA THR A 175 -5.73 9.35 0.10
C THR A 175 -4.88 8.14 -0.26
N LEU A 176 -5.26 7.45 -1.32
CA LEU A 176 -4.52 6.34 -1.91
C LEU A 176 -3.77 6.82 -3.16
N VAL A 177 -2.46 6.63 -3.19
CA VAL A 177 -1.59 6.90 -4.34
C VAL A 177 -1.15 5.58 -4.95
N LEU A 178 -1.34 5.44 -6.26
CA LEU A 178 -1.06 4.21 -7.00
C LEU A 178 -0.22 4.51 -8.23
N SER A 179 0.81 3.70 -8.44
CA SER A 179 1.58 3.60 -9.68
C SER A 179 1.47 2.19 -10.25
N THR A 180 1.23 2.10 -11.57
CA THR A 180 1.19 0.84 -12.33
C THR A 180 2.24 0.80 -13.44
N GLY A 181 3.26 1.67 -13.37
CA GLY A 181 4.30 1.83 -14.38
C GLY A 181 3.98 2.88 -15.46
N ASN A 182 2.71 3.25 -15.64
CA ASN A 182 2.26 4.26 -16.62
C ASN A 182 1.92 5.62 -15.97
N GLY A 183 2.64 5.97 -14.90
CA GLY A 183 2.42 7.21 -14.14
C GLY A 183 1.85 6.95 -12.75
N VAL A 184 1.65 8.04 -12.01
CA VAL A 184 1.21 8.04 -10.62
C VAL A 184 -0.13 8.77 -10.51
N ASN A 185 -1.10 8.18 -9.84
CA ASN A 185 -2.43 8.76 -9.66
C ASN A 185 -2.83 8.74 -8.18
N GLY A 186 -3.41 9.84 -7.70
CA GLY A 186 -3.92 9.98 -6.35
C GLY A 186 -5.45 9.97 -6.32
N PHE A 187 -6.00 9.17 -5.40
CA PHE A 187 -7.42 8.99 -5.19
C PHE A 187 -7.76 9.33 -3.75
N THR A 188 -8.81 10.11 -3.53
CA THR A 188 -9.27 10.48 -2.18
C THR A 188 -10.54 9.70 -1.86
N LEU A 189 -10.61 9.12 -0.67
CA LEU A 189 -11.78 8.42 -0.16
C LEU A 189 -12.89 9.43 0.12
N ASP A 190 -14.04 9.26 -0.53
CA ASP A 190 -15.30 9.86 -0.10
C ASP A 190 -15.94 8.94 0.96
N PRO A 191 -16.01 9.34 2.24
CA PRO A 191 -16.56 8.49 3.29
C PRO A 191 -18.07 8.23 3.15
N SER A 192 -18.81 9.12 2.47
CA SER A 192 -20.25 9.00 2.28
C SER A 192 -20.58 7.94 1.25
N LEU A 193 -19.75 7.83 0.21
CA LEU A 193 -19.87 6.82 -0.84
C LEU A 193 -19.10 5.53 -0.51
N GLY A 194 -18.08 5.61 0.35
CA GLY A 194 -17.17 4.50 0.61
C GLY A 194 -16.27 4.17 -0.59
N GLU A 195 -15.99 5.15 -1.44
CA GLU A 195 -15.27 4.99 -2.71
C GLU A 195 -14.07 5.93 -2.82
N PHE A 196 -12.97 5.42 -3.39
CA PHE A 196 -11.80 6.24 -3.72
C PHE A 196 -12.01 6.89 -5.09
N ILE A 197 -12.10 8.23 -5.09
CA ILE A 197 -12.36 9.04 -6.28
C ILE A 197 -11.03 9.65 -6.76
N LEU A 198 -10.76 9.60 -8.06
CA LEU A 198 -9.59 10.21 -8.66
C LEU A 198 -9.61 11.73 -8.44
N THR A 199 -8.64 12.22 -7.67
CA THR A 199 -8.51 13.64 -7.33
C THR A 199 -7.22 14.25 -7.89
N HIS A 200 -6.18 13.43 -8.07
CA HIS A 200 -4.87 13.88 -8.54
C HIS A 200 -4.39 13.00 -9.70
N PRO A 201 -4.87 13.26 -10.94
CA PRO A 201 -4.44 12.49 -12.10
C PRO A 201 -3.02 12.85 -12.52
N ASN A 202 -2.23 11.84 -12.94
CA ASN A 202 -0.89 12.00 -13.51
C ASN A 202 0.01 12.93 -12.68
N ILE A 203 0.16 12.63 -11.39
CA ILE A 203 1.07 13.32 -10.49
C ILE A 203 2.46 13.29 -11.15
N LYS A 204 2.99 14.48 -11.40
CA LYS A 204 4.35 14.69 -11.89
C LYS A 204 5.07 15.49 -10.85
N ASP A 205 6.27 15.06 -10.51
CA ASP A 205 7.16 15.87 -9.71
C ASP A 205 7.52 17.16 -10.47
N THR A 206 7.09 18.31 -9.96
CA THR A 206 7.28 19.61 -10.59
C THR A 206 8.63 20.22 -10.15
N LYS A 207 9.72 19.87 -10.85
CA LYS A 207 11.07 20.53 -10.87
C LYS A 207 11.77 20.75 -9.50
N GLN A 208 13.01 20.27 -9.32
CA GLN A 208 14.20 21.03 -9.74
C GLN A 208 15.37 20.12 -10.19
N ARG A 209 15.84 20.36 -11.41
CA ARG A 209 16.99 19.68 -12.04
C ARG A 209 18.34 20.41 -11.82
N GLU A 210 18.41 21.40 -10.92
CA GLU A 210 19.61 22.23 -10.70
C GLU A 210 20.41 21.93 -9.43
N ASP A 211 19.93 21.06 -8.52
CA ASP A 211 20.69 20.65 -7.32
C ASP A 211 21.49 19.32 -7.52
N LEU A 212 21.72 18.94 -8.77
CA LEU A 212 22.14 17.59 -9.19
C LEU A 212 23.65 17.38 -9.33
N LEU A 213 24.47 17.90 -8.41
CA LEU A 213 25.83 17.35 -8.15
C LEU A 213 25.88 16.44 -6.92
N GLY A 214 24.94 16.59 -5.97
CA GLY A 214 24.75 15.67 -4.85
C GLY A 214 23.96 14.40 -5.19
N GLU A 215 23.03 14.51 -6.14
CA GLU A 215 22.02 13.47 -6.42
C GLU A 215 22.38 12.45 -7.51
N ARG A 216 23.30 12.78 -8.42
CA ARG A 216 23.88 11.75 -9.32
C ARG A 216 24.65 10.67 -8.54
N ARG A 217 25.22 11.02 -7.37
CA ARG A 217 25.76 10.03 -6.42
C ARG A 217 24.67 9.25 -5.68
N LYS A 218 23.45 9.79 -5.52
CA LYS A 218 22.30 9.12 -4.86
C LYS A 218 21.65 8.06 -5.77
N CYS A 219 21.46 8.33 -7.07
CA CYS A 219 21.00 7.31 -8.02
C CYS A 219 22.01 6.14 -8.20
N GLN A 220 23.32 6.43 -8.18
CA GLN A 220 24.34 5.36 -8.12
C GLN A 220 24.37 4.62 -6.78
N LYS A 221 23.87 5.23 -5.69
CA LYS A 221 23.68 4.58 -4.39
C LYS A 221 22.40 3.75 -4.32
N LEU A 222 21.33 4.03 -5.09
CA LEU A 222 20.18 3.13 -5.23
C LEU A 222 20.61 1.76 -5.78
N GLY A 223 21.47 1.74 -6.80
CA GLY A 223 22.04 0.50 -7.34
C GLY A 223 23.02 -0.19 -6.39
N ARG A 224 23.80 0.57 -5.60
CA ARG A 224 24.72 -0.01 -4.59
C ARG A 224 23.98 -0.53 -3.34
N ALA A 225 22.98 0.18 -2.85
CA ALA A 225 22.09 -0.28 -1.78
C ALA A 225 21.37 -1.57 -2.19
N TYR A 226 20.98 -1.70 -3.48
CA TYR A 226 20.48 -2.95 -4.05
C TYR A 226 21.49 -4.11 -3.93
N SER A 227 22.77 -3.85 -4.21
CA SER A 227 23.84 -4.84 -4.06
C SER A 227 24.25 -5.12 -2.61
N GLU A 228 23.96 -4.21 -1.69
CA GLU A 228 24.21 -4.32 -0.24
C GLU A 228 23.08 -5.08 0.46
N VAL A 229 21.82 -4.84 0.06
CA VAL A 229 20.64 -5.64 0.41
C VAL A 229 20.85 -7.11 0.02
N ARG A 230 21.45 -7.38 -1.15
CA ARG A 230 21.85 -8.73 -1.58
C ARG A 230 22.90 -9.40 -0.68
N ARG A 231 23.74 -8.64 0.04
CA ARG A 231 24.74 -9.19 0.99
C ARG A 231 24.18 -9.45 2.39
N GLU A 232 23.23 -8.66 2.86
CA GLU A 232 22.62 -8.80 4.20
C GLU A 232 21.39 -9.74 4.23
N MET A 233 20.94 -10.22 3.07
CA MET A 233 19.76 -11.09 2.85
C MET A 233 19.82 -12.48 3.51
N GLN A 234 20.92 -12.87 4.15
CA GLN A 234 21.01 -14.14 4.90
C GLN A 234 20.35 -14.11 6.29
N VAL A 235 19.78 -12.98 6.73
CA VAL A 235 19.49 -12.77 8.17
C VAL A 235 18.00 -12.58 8.53
N SER A 236 17.14 -11.95 7.72
CA SER A 236 15.67 -11.85 8.01
C SER A 236 14.85 -11.15 6.91
N PRO A 237 13.67 -11.69 6.49
CA PRO A 237 12.72 -11.05 5.57
C PRO A 237 12.15 -9.69 6.04
N ARG A 238 12.06 -9.46 7.35
CA ARG A 238 11.48 -8.27 7.98
C ARG A 238 12.20 -6.97 7.59
N ARG A 239 13.52 -7.03 7.43
CA ARG A 239 14.37 -5.88 7.04
C ARG A 239 14.23 -5.47 5.58
N LEU A 240 13.66 -6.31 4.72
CA LEU A 240 13.49 -6.03 3.29
C LEU A 240 12.40 -5.00 3.05
N ILE A 241 11.25 -5.16 3.72
CA ILE A 241 10.14 -4.21 3.67
C ILE A 241 10.60 -2.89 4.28
N THR A 242 11.11 -2.87 5.51
CA THR A 242 11.59 -1.63 6.14
C THR A 242 12.65 -0.88 5.32
N LYS A 243 13.59 -1.58 4.63
CA LYS A 243 14.59 -0.90 3.77
C LYS A 243 14.03 -0.45 2.42
N ILE A 244 13.10 -1.19 1.81
CA ILE A 244 12.39 -0.73 0.61
C ILE A 244 11.57 0.52 0.97
N LEU A 245 10.92 0.52 2.14
CA LEU A 245 10.11 1.61 2.66
C LEU A 245 10.95 2.82 3.12
N GLU A 246 12.09 2.62 3.77
CA GLU A 246 13.03 3.70 4.12
C GLU A 246 13.62 4.38 2.88
N ILE A 247 13.88 3.61 1.81
CA ILE A 247 14.35 4.18 0.54
C ILE A 247 13.24 5.00 -0.14
N TYR A 248 11.98 4.61 -0.03
CA TYR A 248 10.87 5.43 -0.55
C TYR A 248 10.60 6.67 0.31
N TRP A 249 10.58 6.56 1.64
CA TRP A 249 10.33 7.67 2.56
C TRP A 249 11.47 8.71 2.58
N LYS A 250 12.73 8.27 2.49
CA LYS A 250 13.91 9.15 2.56
C LYS A 250 14.25 9.84 1.24
N TYR A 251 13.74 9.32 0.12
CA TYR A 251 14.07 9.82 -1.22
C TYR A 251 12.87 10.32 -2.04
N GLY A 252 11.65 10.28 -1.51
CA GLY A 252 10.50 11.06 -1.98
C GLY A 252 10.32 11.08 -3.50
N CYS A 253 10.09 9.89 -4.09
CA CYS A 253 9.60 9.75 -5.45
C CYS A 253 8.08 9.56 -5.44
#